data_AF-A0AAV0ZF62-F1
#
_entry.id   AF-A0AAV0ZF62-F1
#
_cell.length_a   1.000
_cell.length_b   1.000
_cell.length_c   1.000
_cell.angle_alpha   90.00
_cell.angle_beta   90.00
_cell.angle_gamma   90.00
#
_symmetry.space_group_name_H-M   'P 1'
#
loop_
_entity.id
_entity.type
_entity.pdbx_description
1 polymer ?
#
loop_
_entity_poly.entity_id
_entity_poly.type
_entity_poly.pdbx_seq_one_letter_code
_entity_poly.pdbx_strand_id
1 'polypeptide(L)'
;MVKDIHFIGLCILTLSLVFLLKKILSKCQTKNVPKGSLGYPIIGETLGFLRAKRQDKGYEWMQERVSKYGSIFKTSLMGSPTGFIIGHQGNKFVLGSSDDVISSKKPITL
;
A
#
# COMPACT_ATOMS: atom_id res chain seq x y z
N MET A 1 43.07 -6.00 9.75
CA MET A 1 42.26 -7.22 9.67
C MET A 1 41.24 -7.34 10.80
N VAL A 2 41.64 -7.45 12.08
CA VAL A 2 40.68 -7.60 13.20
C VAL A 2 39.83 -6.33 13.43
N LYS A 3 40.44 -5.13 13.31
CA LYS A 3 39.71 -3.85 13.41
C LYS A 3 38.63 -3.68 12.34
N ASP A 4 38.86 -4.19 11.14
CA ASP A 4 37.92 -4.09 10.01
C ASP A 4 36.68 -4.95 10.26
N ILE A 5 36.85 -6.14 10.87
CA ILE A 5 35.75 -7.04 11.25
C ILE A 5 34.87 -6.40 12.33
N HIS A 6 35.46 -5.75 13.33
CA HIS A 6 34.71 -5.01 14.35
C HIS A 6 33.96 -3.81 13.77
N PHE A 7 34.57 -3.09 12.82
CA PHE A 7 33.93 -1.96 12.13
C PHE A 7 32.72 -2.40 11.30
N ILE A 8 32.84 -3.49 10.54
CA ILE A 8 31.74 -4.07 9.77
C ILE A 8 30.61 -4.53 10.70
N GLY A 9 30.94 -5.21 11.81
CA GLY A 9 29.97 -5.65 12.80
C GLY A 9 29.18 -4.47 13.40
N LEU A 10 29.86 -3.38 13.75
CA LEU A 10 29.23 -2.16 14.28
C LEU A 10 28.29 -1.49 13.25
N CYS A 11 28.70 -1.44 11.98
CA CYS A 11 27.85 -0.92 10.89
C CYS A 11 26.57 -1.75 10.71
N ILE A 12 26.65 -3.08 10.76
CA ILE A 12 25.45 -3.95 10.64
C ILE A 12 24.53 -3.77 11.84
N LEU A 13 25.08 -3.69 13.05
CA LEU A 13 24.33 -3.55 14.29
C LEU A 13 23.57 -2.22 14.34
N THR A 14 24.22 -1.13 13.91
CA THR A 14 23.59 0.20 13.80
C THR A 14 22.53 0.25 12.71
N LEU A 15 22.77 -0.35 11.53
CA LEU A 15 21.77 -0.42 10.46
C LEU A 15 20.52 -1.20 10.88
N SER A 16 20.72 -2.35 11.56
CA SER A 16 19.66 -3.19 12.10
C SER A 16 18.85 -2.45 13.17
N LEU A 17 19.52 -1.77 14.09
CA LEU A 17 18.86 -0.97 15.13
C LEU A 17 18.02 0.16 14.54
N VAL A 18 18.56 0.90 13.56
CA VAL A 18 17.81 1.95 12.85
C VAL A 18 16.60 1.39 12.10
N PHE A 19 16.75 0.23 11.45
CA PHE A 19 15.65 -0.43 10.76
C PHE A 19 14.55 -0.88 11.73
N LEU A 20 14.92 -1.48 12.86
CA LEU A 20 13.98 -1.90 13.91
C LEU A 20 13.27 -0.69 14.54
N LEU A 21 14.01 0.38 14.86
CA LEU A 21 13.43 1.61 15.39
C LEU A 21 12.43 2.22 14.41
N LYS A 22 12.78 2.35 13.12
CA LYS A 22 11.85 2.84 12.09
C LYS A 22 10.59 1.97 12.01
N LYS A 23 10.72 0.65 12.12
CA LYS A 23 9.58 -0.27 12.09
C LYS A 23 8.67 -0.11 13.31
N ILE A 24 9.25 0.09 14.49
CA ILE A 24 8.50 0.33 15.74
C ILE A 24 7.81 1.70 15.70
N LEU A 25 8.53 2.76 15.33
CA LEU A 25 8.02 4.13 15.22
C LEU A 25 6.91 4.26 14.16
N SER A 26 7.02 3.52 13.04
CA SER A 26 5.98 3.52 11.99
C SER A 26 4.69 2.82 12.40
N LYS A 27 4.69 2.03 13.49
CA LYS A 27 3.53 1.28 13.96
C LYS A 27 2.46 2.19 14.62
N CYS A 28 2.80 3.42 15.00
CA CYS A 28 1.96 4.29 15.83
C CYS A 28 1.10 5.33 15.09
N GLN A 29 1.06 5.36 13.76
CA GLN A 29 0.16 6.29 13.05
C GLN A 29 -1.16 5.59 12.66
N THR A 30 -2.01 5.31 13.65
CA THR A 30 -3.44 5.08 13.40
C THR A 30 -4.12 6.44 13.23
N LYS A 31 -3.84 7.12 12.11
CA LYS A 31 -4.85 8.04 11.54
C LYS A 31 -6.06 7.18 11.14
N ASN A 32 -7.24 7.78 11.05
CA ASN A 32 -8.47 7.16 10.51
C ASN A 32 -8.31 6.84 9.00
N VAL A 33 -7.30 6.03 8.66
CA VAL A 33 -7.02 5.56 7.32
C VAL A 33 -7.53 4.14 7.21
N PRO A 34 -8.05 3.76 6.02
CA PRO A 34 -8.44 2.39 5.78
C PRO A 34 -7.34 1.40 6.14
N LYS A 35 -7.75 0.23 6.63
CA LYS A 35 -6.84 -0.90 6.84
C LYS A 35 -6.20 -1.28 5.49
N GLY A 36 -5.02 -1.89 5.49
CA GLY A 36 -4.35 -2.28 4.25
C GLY A 36 -2.85 -2.03 4.27
N SER A 37 -2.19 -2.51 3.22
CA SER A 37 -0.74 -2.46 3.05
C SER A 37 -0.40 -1.72 1.76
N LEU A 38 0.55 -0.79 1.82
CA LEU A 38 1.08 -0.12 0.61
C LEU A 38 2.03 -1.02 -0.19
N GLY A 39 2.27 -2.27 0.24
CA GLY A 39 3.14 -3.22 -0.46
C GLY A 39 4.62 -2.83 -0.39
N TYR A 40 5.38 -3.21 -1.41
CA TYR A 40 6.81 -2.89 -1.51
C TYR A 40 7.05 -1.40 -1.77
N PRO A 41 8.16 -0.82 -1.29
CA PRO A 41 8.52 0.55 -1.64
C PRO A 41 8.62 0.69 -3.17
N ILE A 42 8.09 1.78 -3.73
CA ILE A 42 8.04 2.13 -5.16
C ILE A 42 7.01 1.34 -5.98
N ILE A 43 7.05 0.01 -6.00
CA ILE A 43 6.19 -0.80 -6.88
C ILE A 43 4.84 -1.12 -6.24
N GLY A 44 4.76 -1.12 -4.91
CA GLY A 44 3.56 -1.48 -4.18
C GLY A 44 3.12 -2.92 -4.42
N GLU A 45 1.84 -3.11 -4.70
CA GLU A 45 1.24 -4.41 -5.06
C GLU A 45 1.00 -4.56 -6.57
N THR A 46 1.46 -3.60 -7.37
CA THR A 46 1.20 -3.50 -8.82
C THR A 46 1.54 -4.77 -9.59
N LEU A 47 2.71 -5.38 -9.32
CA LEU A 47 3.12 -6.60 -10.02
C LEU A 47 2.19 -7.78 -9.73
N GLY A 48 1.75 -7.92 -8.47
CA GLY A 48 0.79 -8.95 -8.07
C GLY A 48 -0.56 -8.73 -8.75
N PHE A 49 -1.04 -7.48 -8.77
CA PHE A 49 -2.27 -7.11 -9.44
C PHE A 49 -2.21 -7.36 -10.97
N LEU A 50 -1.14 -6.93 -11.64
CA LEU A 50 -0.98 -7.13 -13.08
C LEU A 50 -0.84 -8.61 -13.44
N ARG A 51 -0.15 -9.40 -12.62
CA ARG A 51 -0.05 -10.85 -12.81
C ARG A 51 -1.41 -11.51 -12.67
N ALA A 52 -2.15 -11.18 -11.61
CA ALA A 52 -3.50 -11.68 -11.41
C ALA A 52 -4.41 -11.32 -12.58
N LYS A 53 -4.36 -10.07 -13.06
CA LYS A 53 -5.12 -9.61 -14.23
C LYS A 53 -4.75 -10.38 -15.51
N ARG A 54 -3.46 -10.64 -15.75
CA ARG A 54 -3.02 -11.43 -16.92
C ARG A 54 -3.49 -12.88 -16.87
N GLN A 55 -3.71 -13.43 -15.68
CA GLN A 55 -4.20 -14.79 -15.46
C GLN A 55 -5.72 -14.86 -15.32
N ASP A 56 -6.44 -13.75 -15.57
CA ASP A 56 -7.88 -13.61 -15.33
C ASP A 56 -8.32 -13.87 -13.87
N LYS A 57 -7.39 -13.70 -12.92
CA LYS A 57 -7.57 -13.88 -11.47
C LYS A 57 -7.65 -12.55 -10.71
N GLY A 58 -8.02 -11.48 -11.40
CA GLY A 58 -8.14 -10.15 -10.78
C GLY A 58 -9.15 -10.11 -9.64
N TYR A 59 -10.26 -10.86 -9.78
CA TYR A 59 -11.27 -10.98 -8.73
C TYR A 59 -10.73 -11.70 -7.48
N GLU A 60 -10.03 -12.81 -7.64
CA GLU A 60 -9.41 -13.55 -6.53
C GLU A 60 -8.42 -12.67 -5.75
N TRP A 61 -7.57 -11.93 -6.48
CA TRP A 61 -6.63 -10.99 -5.88
C TRP A 61 -7.33 -9.94 -5.01
N MET A 62 -8.47 -9.41 -5.49
CA MET A 62 -9.28 -8.45 -4.75
C MET A 62 -9.97 -9.10 -3.55
N GLN A 63 -10.55 -10.29 -3.72
CA GLN A 63 -11.27 -10.99 -2.66
C GLN A 63 -10.36 -11.37 -1.49
N GLU A 64 -9.11 -11.77 -1.76
CA GLU A 64 -8.09 -12.02 -0.74
C GLU A 64 -7.87 -10.78 0.15
N ARG A 65 -7.82 -9.59 -0.47
CA ARG A 65 -7.61 -8.31 0.23
C ARG A 65 -8.85 -7.86 0.99
N VAL A 66 -10.04 -8.07 0.43
CA VAL A 66 -11.30 -7.82 1.13
C VAL A 66 -11.42 -8.69 2.37
N SER A 67 -11.08 -9.98 2.26
CA SER A 67 -11.08 -10.90 3.40
C SER A 67 -10.10 -10.47 4.49
N LYS A 68 -8.93 -9.96 4.10
CA LYS A 68 -7.86 -9.56 5.04
C LYS A 68 -8.06 -8.18 5.68
N TYR A 69 -8.54 -7.20 4.92
CA TYR A 69 -8.57 -5.78 5.32
C TYR A 69 -9.99 -5.20 5.46
N GLY A 70 -11.00 -5.88 4.89
CA GLY A 70 -12.38 -5.44 4.83
C GLY A 70 -12.74 -4.80 3.49
N SER A 71 -14.01 -4.36 3.37
CA SER A 71 -14.58 -3.80 2.14
C SER A 71 -13.97 -2.46 1.71
N ILE A 72 -13.24 -1.79 2.62
CA ILE A 72 -12.51 -0.55 2.33
C ILE A 72 -11.07 -0.76 2.75
N PHE A 73 -10.13 -0.70 1.81
CA PHE A 73 -8.71 -0.90 2.11
C PHE A 73 -7.79 -0.01 1.28
N LYS A 74 -6.59 0.22 1.80
CA LYS A 74 -5.51 0.94 1.09
C LYS A 74 -4.49 -0.01 0.49
N THR A 75 -4.00 0.31 -0.70
CA THR A 75 -2.91 -0.36 -1.41
C THR A 75 -2.07 0.66 -2.18
N SER A 76 -1.03 0.22 -2.88
CA SER A 76 -0.28 1.06 -3.83
C SER A 76 -0.25 0.36 -5.19
N LEU A 77 -0.77 1.06 -6.21
CA LEU A 77 -0.80 0.60 -7.60
C LEU A 77 -0.12 1.66 -8.48
N MET A 78 0.73 1.19 -9.38
CA MET A 78 1.52 2.01 -10.32
C MET A 78 2.29 3.15 -9.62
N GLY A 79 2.82 2.88 -8.43
CA GLY A 79 3.56 3.86 -7.63
C GLY A 79 2.69 4.91 -6.92
N SER A 80 1.36 4.82 -7.03
CA SER A 80 0.42 5.72 -6.38
C SER A 80 -0.37 5.03 -5.26
N PRO A 81 -0.47 5.64 -4.06
CA PRO A 81 -1.33 5.12 -3.00
C PRO A 81 -2.80 5.17 -3.45
N THR A 82 -3.48 4.02 -3.41
CA THR A 82 -4.83 3.83 -3.95
C THR A 82 -5.74 3.22 -2.87
N GLY A 83 -6.93 3.78 -2.70
CA GLY A 83 -7.98 3.20 -1.85
C GLY A 83 -8.96 2.39 -2.68
N PHE A 84 -9.21 1.14 -2.29
CA PHE A 84 -10.31 0.33 -2.81
C PHE A 84 -11.52 0.49 -1.91
N ILE A 85 -12.66 0.78 -2.54
CA ILE A 85 -13.96 0.89 -1.89
C ILE A 85 -14.88 -0.10 -2.59
N ILE A 86 -15.37 -1.09 -1.84
CA ILE A 86 -16.18 -2.18 -2.37
C ILE A 86 -17.50 -2.22 -1.60
N GLY A 87 -18.61 -2.31 -2.34
CA GLY A 87 -19.95 -2.44 -1.79
C GLY A 87 -20.87 -1.28 -2.14
N HIS A 88 -22.17 -1.49 -1.94
CA HIS A 88 -23.22 -0.57 -2.39
C HIS A 88 -23.08 0.85 -1.80
N GLN A 89 -22.88 0.96 -0.48
CA GLN A 89 -22.76 2.26 0.20
C GLN A 89 -21.51 3.02 -0.28
N GLY A 90 -20.40 2.31 -0.44
CA GLY A 90 -19.14 2.90 -0.91
C GLY A 90 -19.23 3.40 -2.35
N ASN A 91 -19.86 2.64 -3.24
CA ASN A 91 -20.08 3.05 -4.63
C ASN A 91 -21.02 4.25 -4.70
N LYS A 92 -22.10 4.27 -3.90
CA LYS A 92 -23.01 5.42 -3.82
C LYS A 92 -22.29 6.67 -3.31
N PHE A 93 -21.38 6.53 -2.36
CA PHE A 93 -20.55 7.63 -1.89
C PHE A 93 -19.61 8.12 -3.01
N VAL A 94 -18.81 7.24 -3.62
CA VAL A 94 -17.84 7.64 -4.67
C VAL A 94 -18.51 8.31 -5.86
N LEU A 95 -19.67 7.80 -6.31
CA LEU A 95 -20.38 8.32 -7.48
C LEU A 95 -21.35 9.47 -7.17
N GLY A 96 -21.78 9.60 -5.91
CA GLY A 96 -22.75 10.62 -5.48
C GLY A 96 -22.15 11.78 -4.69
N SER A 97 -20.84 11.74 -4.41
CA SER A 97 -20.12 12.85 -3.77
C SER A 97 -19.96 14.02 -4.72
N SER A 98 -19.95 15.22 -4.16
CA SER A 98 -19.59 16.45 -4.88
C SER A 98 -18.07 16.50 -5.17
N ASP A 99 -17.70 17.27 -6.20
CA ASP A 99 -16.32 17.37 -6.71
C ASP A 99 -15.33 17.99 -5.71
N ASP A 100 -15.82 18.69 -4.68
CA ASP A 100 -15.07 19.23 -3.55
C ASP A 100 -14.57 18.12 -2.60
N VAL A 101 -15.29 17.00 -2.51
CA VAL A 101 -14.92 15.83 -1.71
C VAL A 101 -14.10 14.83 -2.52
N ILE A 102 -14.55 14.49 -3.74
CA ILE A 102 -13.87 13.55 -4.64
C ILE A 102 -13.85 14.13 -6.06
N SER A 103 -12.67 14.53 -6.52
CA SER A 103 -12.50 15.04 -7.88
C SER A 103 -12.05 13.94 -8.85
N SER A 104 -12.73 13.83 -9.98
CA SER A 104 -12.37 12.92 -11.06
C SER A 104 -11.25 13.49 -11.93
N LYS A 105 -10.05 12.89 -11.86
CA LYS A 105 -8.93 13.26 -12.74
C LYS A 105 -9.03 12.53 -14.07
N LYS A 106 -9.31 13.26 -15.14
CA LYS A 106 -9.37 12.72 -16.51
C LYS A 106 -7.95 12.63 -17.11
N PRO A 107 -7.69 11.65 -17.99
CA PRO A 107 -6.47 11.64 -18.78
C PRO A 107 -6.40 12.91 -19.63
N ILE A 108 -5.19 13.38 -19.90
CA ILE A 108 -4.95 14.51 -20.79
C ILE A 108 -5.39 14.07 -22.18
N THR A 109 -6.47 14.65 -22.68
CA THR A 109 -6.89 14.45 -24.07
C THR A 109 -5.92 15.23 -24.96
N LEU A 110 -5.33 14.54 -25.95
CA LEU A 110 -4.50 15.15 -26.99
C LEU A 110 -5.37 15.84 -28.05
#